data_AF-A0A955WLS9-F1
#
_entry.id   AF-A0A955WLS9-F1
#
_cell.length_a   1.000
_cell.length_b   1.000
_cell.length_c   1.000
_cell.angle_alpha   90.00
_cell.angle_beta   90.00
_cell.angle_gamma   90.00
#
_symmetry.space_group_name_H-M   'P 1'
#
loop_
_entity.id
_entity.type
_entity.pdbx_description
1 polymer ?
#
loop_
_entity_poly.entity_id
_entity_poly.type
_entity_poly.pdbx_seq_one_letter_code
_entity_poly.pdbx_strand_id
1 'polypeptide(L)' 'ADHIGRPPPFTLRVSGLRPAAGAGFVVARCGAIMTMPGLPRRPAAVDIHLDLGPGGQATILGLK' A
#
# COMPACT_ATOMS: atom_id res chain seq x y z
N ALA A 1 -6.67 21.82 -1.62
CA ALA A 1 -8.11 21.65 -1.28
C ALA A 1 -8.48 20.28 -1.76
N ASP A 2 -8.75 19.36 -0.84
CA ASP A 2 -8.99 17.97 -1.21
C ASP A 2 -10.37 17.84 -1.85
N HIS A 3 -10.40 17.31 -3.08
CA HIS A 3 -11.61 17.12 -3.86
C HIS A 3 -12.37 15.88 -3.37
N ILE A 4 -13.05 15.99 -2.24
CA ILE A 4 -13.79 14.90 -1.59
C ILE A 4 -15.28 14.96 -1.99
N GLY A 5 -15.90 13.80 -2.21
CA GLY A 5 -17.33 13.70 -2.52
C GLY A 5 -17.64 14.03 -3.97
N ARG A 6 -18.40 15.11 -4.22
CA ARG A 6 -18.73 15.59 -5.57
C ARG A 6 -18.03 16.93 -5.82
N PRO A 7 -16.75 16.93 -6.22
CA PRO A 7 -16.07 18.16 -6.58
C PRO A 7 -16.70 18.79 -7.83
N PRO A 8 -16.66 20.13 -7.97
CA PRO A 8 -17.03 20.80 -9.21
C PRO A 8 -16.10 20.38 -10.37
N PRO A 9 -16.46 20.69 -11.64
CA PRO A 9 -15.60 20.37 -12.78
C PRO A 9 -14.19 20.92 -12.60
N PHE A 10 -13.19 20.05 -12.78
CA PHE A 10 -11.77 20.40 -12.67
C PHE A 10 -10.96 19.75 -13.81
N THR A 11 -9.82 20.33 -14.13
CA THR A 11 -8.91 19.77 -15.14
C THR A 11 -7.95 18.76 -14.50
N LEU A 12 -7.94 17.53 -15.01
CA LEU A 12 -7.06 16.47 -14.54
C LEU A 12 -5.70 16.52 -15.26
N ARG A 13 -4.61 16.74 -14.53
CA ARG A 13 -3.27 16.79 -15.11
C ARG A 13 -2.65 15.39 -15.17
N VAL A 14 -2.40 14.91 -16.39
CA VAL A 14 -1.63 13.67 -16.62
C VAL A 14 -0.13 14.00 -16.55
N SER A 15 0.60 13.28 -15.68
CA SER A 15 2.05 13.43 -15.47
C SER A 15 2.89 12.45 -16.29
N GLY A 16 2.30 11.38 -16.83
CA GLY A 16 3.00 10.49 -17.76
C GLY A 16 2.21 9.23 -18.12
N LEU A 17 2.70 8.52 -19.13
CA LEU A 17 2.11 7.29 -19.65
C LEU A 17 3.09 6.12 -19.52
N ARG A 18 2.60 4.93 -19.17
CA ARG A 18 3.38 3.69 -19.18
C ARG A 18 2.60 2.59 -19.92
N PRO A 19 3.13 2.03 -21.02
CA PRO A 19 2.52 0.89 -21.66
C PRO A 19 2.70 -0.37 -20.81
N ALA A 20 1.61 -1.04 -20.48
CA ALA A 20 1.61 -2.37 -19.86
C ALA A 20 1.33 -3.40 -20.96
N ALA A 21 2.29 -3.58 -21.87
CA ALA A 21 2.12 -4.39 -23.09
C ALA A 21 1.66 -5.82 -22.80
N GLY A 22 2.12 -6.44 -21.71
CA GLY A 22 1.67 -7.78 -21.29
C GLY A 22 0.24 -7.82 -20.75
N ALA A 23 -0.28 -6.70 -20.22
CA ALA A 23 -1.64 -6.61 -19.68
C ALA A 23 -2.65 -6.02 -20.69
N GLY A 24 -2.18 -5.53 -21.85
CA GLY A 24 -3.02 -5.04 -22.93
C GLY A 24 -3.55 -3.60 -22.77
N PHE A 25 -2.97 -2.78 -21.89
CA PHE A 25 -3.41 -1.39 -21.68
C PHE A 25 -2.27 -0.40 -21.42
N VAL A 26 -2.59 0.89 -21.48
CA VAL A 26 -1.68 2.01 -21.13
C VAL A 26 -2.14 2.63 -19.81
N VAL A 27 -1.19 2.80 -18.89
CA VAL A 27 -1.43 3.45 -17.59
C VAL A 27 -1.13 4.94 -17.70
N ALA A 28 -2.15 5.78 -17.48
CA ALA A 28 -2.00 7.23 -17.33
C ALA A 28 -1.84 7.61 -15.85
N ARG A 29 -0.70 8.20 -15.51
CA ARG A 29 -0.39 8.65 -14.15
C ARG A 29 -0.78 10.12 -14.02
N CYS A 30 -1.39 10.49 -12.90
CA CYS A 30 -1.85 11.86 -12.63
C CYS A 30 -1.18 12.45 -11.37
N GLY A 31 0.02 11.96 -11.06
CA GLY A 31 0.75 12.29 -9.84
C GLY A 31 1.78 11.22 -9.50
N ALA A 32 2.38 11.33 -8.31
CA ALA A 32 3.25 10.30 -7.78
C ALA A 32 2.40 9.11 -7.29
N ILE A 33 2.72 7.92 -7.78
CA ILE A 33 2.10 6.66 -7.34
C ILE A 33 3.14 5.90 -6.53
N MET A 34 2.81 5.55 -5.29
CA MET A 34 3.68 4.73 -4.45
C MET A 34 3.59 3.27 -4.90
N THR A 35 4.66 2.78 -5.53
CA THR A 35 4.76 1.37 -5.98
C THR A 35 5.42 0.47 -4.95
N MET A 36 6.14 1.04 -4.00
CA MET A 36 6.82 0.32 -2.92
C MET A 36 6.60 1.10 -1.62
N PRO A 37 5.58 0.72 -0.81
CA PRO A 37 5.36 1.37 0.47
C PRO A 37 6.52 1.04 1.43
N GLY A 38 6.97 2.04 2.17
CA GLY A 38 7.93 1.85 3.25
C GLY A 38 7.26 1.39 4.55
N LEU A 39 8.08 0.98 5.52
CA LEU A 39 7.63 0.70 6.87
C LEU A 39 7.35 2.00 7.65
N PRO A 40 6.33 2.02 8.52
CA PRO A 40 6.09 3.16 9.41
C PRO A 40 7.17 3.23 10.50
N ARG A 41 7.21 4.36 11.22
CA ARG A 41 8.20 4.62 12.28
C ARG A 41 8.32 3.48 13.32
N ARG A 42 7.19 2.86 13.70
CA ARG A 42 7.16 1.66 14.55
C ARG A 42 6.57 0.52 13.71
N PRO A 43 7.40 -0.34 13.09
CA PRO A 43 6.90 -1.42 12.25
C PRO A 43 6.25 -2.51 13.11
N ALA A 44 5.18 -3.12 12.61
CA ALA A 44 4.49 -4.23 13.28
C ALA A 44 5.43 -5.41 13.59
N ALA A 45 6.50 -5.56 12.81
CA ALA A 45 7.56 -6.56 13.02
C ALA A 45 8.19 -6.52 14.43
N VAL A 46 8.17 -5.37 15.12
CA VAL A 46 8.69 -5.25 16.51
C VAL A 46 7.81 -6.00 17.51
N ASP A 47 6.52 -6.12 17.24
CA ASP A 47 5.55 -6.78 18.12
C ASP A 47 5.32 -8.25 17.75
N ILE A 48 5.91 -8.72 16.63
CA ILE A 48 5.81 -10.12 16.21
C ILE A 48 6.75 -10.96 17.06
N HIS A 49 6.20 -11.94 17.77
CA HIS A 49 6.98 -12.86 18.59
C HIS A 49 6.35 -14.25 18.65
N LEU A 50 7.14 -15.25 19.06
CA LEU A 50 6.72 -16.62 19.27
C LEU A 50 6.53 -16.87 20.76
N ASP A 51 5.32 -17.25 21.15
CA ASP A 51 5.03 -17.72 22.50
C ASP A 51 5.13 -19.25 22.56
N LEU A 52 5.81 -19.78 23.58
CA LEU A 52 6.00 -21.21 23.78
C LEU A 52 5.14 -21.68 24.95
N GLY A 53 4.03 -22.31 24.63
CA GLY A 53 3.12 -22.91 25.60
C GLY A 53 3.69 -24.19 26.22
N PRO A 54 3.21 -24.59 27.41
CA PRO A 54 3.58 -25.85 28.04
C PRO A 54 3.20 -27.03 27.12
N GLY A 55 4.17 -27.90 26.83
CA GLY A 55 4.01 -29.02 25.88
C GLY A 55 4.70 -28.83 24.52
N GLY A 56 5.45 -27.74 24.32
CA GLY A 56 6.20 -27.50 23.07
C GLY A 56 5.35 -26.88 21.95
N GLN A 57 4.17 -26.35 22.28
CA GLN A 57 3.32 -25.65 21.33
C GLN A 57 3.83 -24.22 21.11
N ALA A 58 4.15 -23.85 19.87
CA ALA A 58 4.53 -22.49 19.51
C ALA A 58 3.33 -21.73 18.92
N THR A 59 3.02 -20.54 19.45
CA THR A 59 1.98 -19.64 18.96
C THR A 59 2.60 -18.34 18.48
N ILE A 60 2.24 -17.86 17.30
CA ILE A 60 2.69 -16.56 16.79
C ILE A 60 1.76 -15.48 17.37
N LEU A 61 2.34 -14.54 18.11
CA LEU A 61 1.65 -13.34 18.62
C LEU A 61 2.01 -12.13 17.75
N GLY A 62 1.13 -11.13 17.71
CA GLY A 62 1.37 -9.86 16.99
C GLY A 62 1.16 -9.92 15.48
N LEU A 63 0.98 -11.12 14.90
CA LEU A 63 0.40 -11.32 13.58
C LEU A 63 -1.09 -11.59 13.77
N LYS A 64 -1.96 -10.69 13.30
CA LYS A 64 -3.42 -10.88 13.34
C LYS A 64 -3.86 -11.95 12.35
#